data_AF-A0A7S3XJ95-F1
#
_entry.id   AF-A0A7S3XJ95-F1
#
_cell.length_a   1.000
_cell.length_b   1.000
_cell.length_c   1.000
_cell.angle_alpha   90.00
_cell.angle_beta   90.00
_cell.angle_gamma   90.00
#
_symmetry.space_group_name_H-M   'P 1'
#
loop_
_entity.id
_entity.type
_entity.pdbx_description
1 polymer ?
#
loop_
_entity_poly.entity_id
_entity_poly.type
_entity_poly.pdbx_seq_one_letter_code
_entity_poly.pdbx_strand_id
1 'polypeptide(L)'
;VKKARKVSKIAKGKRAKVAVFHGTKEKTPGGLKVSDLVKSKRGKIVSQKKSALGKKNFAKGLGAWNKAVAAARKAMGLKGFCAIGGKSAQGKALLEKARSLHRKR
;
A
#
# COMPACT_ATOMS: atom_id res chain seq x y z
N VAL A 1 8.58 -37.70 32.65
CA VAL A 1 8.78 -36.98 31.35
C VAL A 1 7.51 -36.19 31.02
N LYS A 2 7.57 -34.87 30.76
CA LYS A 2 6.36 -34.07 30.44
C LYS A 2 5.82 -34.45 29.06
N LYS A 3 4.54 -34.80 28.97
CA LYS A 3 3.83 -35.11 27.72
C LYS A 3 3.86 -33.88 26.79
N ALA A 4 4.29 -34.08 25.54
CA ALA A 4 4.33 -33.00 24.55
C ALA A 4 2.91 -32.44 24.32
N ARG A 5 2.78 -31.12 24.39
CA ARG A 5 1.49 -30.44 24.16
C ARG A 5 1.25 -30.28 22.67
N LYS A 6 0.00 -30.53 22.23
CA LYS A 6 -0.42 -30.29 20.84
C LYS A 6 -0.27 -28.80 20.50
N VAL A 7 0.54 -28.51 19.49
CA VAL A 7 0.75 -27.14 19.01
C VAL A 7 -0.55 -26.62 18.38
N SER A 8 -0.96 -25.38 18.70
CA SER A 8 -2.19 -24.82 18.11
C SER A 8 -2.08 -24.70 16.59
N LYS A 9 -3.16 -25.05 15.88
CA LYS A 9 -3.27 -24.81 14.42
C LYS A 9 -3.54 -23.34 14.08
N ILE A 10 -4.12 -22.59 15.02
CA ILE A 10 -4.46 -21.18 14.86
C ILE A 10 -3.29 -20.30 15.29
N ALA A 11 -2.83 -19.44 14.40
CA ALA A 11 -1.83 -18.42 14.68
C ALA A 11 -2.47 -17.24 15.42
N LYS A 12 -1.95 -16.86 16.59
CA LYS A 12 -2.42 -15.70 17.36
C LYS A 12 -1.34 -14.61 17.43
N GLY A 13 -1.74 -13.38 17.76
CA GLY A 13 -0.82 -12.25 17.98
C GLY A 13 -0.37 -11.51 16.71
N LYS A 14 0.55 -10.55 16.87
CA LYS A 14 0.97 -9.60 15.83
C LYS A 14 1.59 -10.28 14.60
N ARG A 15 2.23 -11.43 14.78
CA ARG A 15 2.87 -12.21 13.70
C ARG A 15 1.99 -13.32 13.12
N ALA A 16 0.69 -13.35 13.41
CA ALA A 16 -0.19 -14.44 12.97
C ALA A 16 -0.16 -14.69 11.46
N LYS A 17 -0.25 -13.64 10.64
CA LYS A 17 -0.18 -13.74 9.17
C LYS A 17 1.18 -14.24 8.69
N VAL A 18 2.25 -13.87 9.38
CA VAL A 18 3.62 -14.29 9.07
C VAL A 18 3.78 -15.79 9.37
N ALA A 19 3.33 -16.23 10.54
CA ALA A 19 3.34 -17.63 10.94
C ALA A 19 2.55 -18.53 9.99
N VAL A 20 1.38 -18.07 9.53
CA VAL A 20 0.60 -18.80 8.52
C VAL A 20 1.34 -18.84 7.20
N PHE A 21 1.81 -17.70 6.69
CA PHE A 21 2.51 -17.62 5.40
C PHE A 21 3.78 -18.49 5.33
N HIS A 22 4.50 -18.66 6.45
CA HIS A 22 5.64 -19.57 6.56
C HIS A 22 5.26 -21.04 6.83
N GLY A 23 3.97 -21.36 6.92
CA GLY A 23 3.50 -22.74 7.12
C GLY A 23 3.55 -23.26 8.56
N THR A 24 4.09 -22.48 9.52
CA THR A 24 4.16 -22.90 10.95
C THR A 24 2.78 -23.06 11.61
N LYS A 25 1.74 -22.48 11.00
CA LYS A 25 0.35 -22.50 11.46
C LYS A 25 -0.58 -22.61 10.25
N GLU A 26 -1.73 -23.23 10.46
CA GLU A 26 -2.68 -23.51 9.37
C GLU A 26 -3.50 -22.27 8.99
N LYS A 27 -3.98 -21.51 10.00
CA LYS A 27 -4.86 -20.35 9.79
C LYS A 27 -4.69 -19.26 10.83
N THR A 28 -5.07 -18.03 10.48
CA THR A 28 -5.16 -16.91 11.44
C THR A 28 -6.47 -16.99 12.25
N PRO A 29 -6.69 -16.17 13.31
CA PRO A 29 -7.92 -16.23 14.09
C PRO A 29 -9.15 -15.83 13.27
N GLY A 30 -8.94 -14.98 12.25
CA GLY A 30 -9.95 -14.60 11.26
C GLY A 30 -10.02 -15.53 10.03
N GLY A 31 -9.48 -16.75 10.13
CA GLY A 31 -9.65 -17.79 9.10
C GLY A 31 -8.74 -17.74 7.88
N LEU A 32 -7.91 -16.70 7.72
CA LEU A 32 -7.01 -16.59 6.55
C LEU A 32 -5.98 -17.73 6.51
N LYS A 33 -5.85 -18.38 5.35
CA LYS A 33 -4.84 -19.40 5.02
C LYS A 33 -3.70 -18.80 4.19
N VAL A 34 -2.68 -19.60 3.86
CA VAL A 34 -1.55 -19.18 3.01
C VAL A 34 -2.01 -18.66 1.65
N SER A 35 -2.97 -19.34 1.03
CA SER A 35 -3.56 -18.94 -0.27
C SER A 35 -4.16 -17.54 -0.27
N ASP A 36 -4.64 -17.07 0.89
CA ASP A 36 -5.27 -15.76 1.04
C ASP A 36 -4.28 -14.65 1.34
N LEU A 37 -2.98 -14.97 1.46
CA LEU A 37 -1.93 -14.05 1.91
C LEU A 37 -0.92 -13.79 0.79
N VAL A 38 -0.42 -12.56 0.76
CA VAL A 38 0.59 -12.13 -0.21
C VAL A 38 1.61 -11.21 0.46
N LYS A 39 2.87 -11.31 0.02
CA LYS A 39 3.95 -10.42 0.44
C LYS A 39 3.94 -9.16 -0.42
N SER A 40 3.84 -8.00 0.23
CA SER A 40 3.98 -6.69 -0.44
C SER A 40 5.45 -6.37 -0.75
N LYS A 41 5.69 -5.39 -1.64
CA LYS A 41 7.06 -4.92 -1.98
C LYS A 41 7.89 -4.51 -0.77
N ARG A 42 7.25 -4.03 0.31
CA ARG A 42 7.89 -3.64 1.58
C ARG A 42 8.09 -4.82 2.55
N GLY A 43 7.90 -6.06 2.09
CA GLY A 43 8.04 -7.27 2.91
C GLY A 43 6.86 -7.57 3.83
N LYS A 44 5.88 -6.66 3.98
CA LYS A 44 4.70 -6.87 4.82
C LYS A 44 3.75 -7.90 4.20
N ILE A 45 3.29 -8.86 5.01
CA ILE A 45 2.31 -9.87 4.62
C ILE A 45 0.90 -9.33 4.87
N VAL A 46 0.09 -9.28 3.82
CA VAL A 46 -1.28 -8.76 3.82
C VAL A 46 -2.21 -9.79 3.18
N SER A 47 -3.52 -9.63 3.33
CA SER A 47 -4.45 -10.46 2.55
C SER A 47 -4.43 -10.07 1.07
N GLN A 48 -4.59 -11.05 0.20
CA GLN A 48 -4.68 -10.85 -1.24
C GLN A 48 -5.83 -9.90 -1.60
N LYS A 49 -6.99 -10.04 -0.95
CA LYS A 49 -8.12 -9.11 -1.07
C LYS A 49 -7.72 -7.66 -0.78
N LYS A 50 -6.96 -7.41 0.28
CA LYS A 50 -6.49 -6.06 0.64
C LYS A 50 -5.48 -5.52 -0.37
N SER A 51 -4.61 -6.38 -0.89
CA SER A 51 -3.67 -6.03 -1.97
C SER A 51 -4.41 -5.62 -3.25
N ALA A 52 -5.41 -6.40 -3.67
CA ALA A 52 -6.23 -6.13 -4.84
C ALA A 52 -7.04 -4.82 -4.70
N LEU A 53 -7.66 -4.57 -3.54
CA LEU A 53 -8.36 -3.32 -3.26
C LEU A 53 -7.43 -2.10 -3.38
N GLY A 54 -6.21 -2.20 -2.85
CA GLY A 54 -5.21 -1.14 -2.98
C GLY A 54 -4.85 -0.83 -4.43
N LYS A 55 -4.66 -1.87 -5.26
CA LYS A 55 -4.42 -1.71 -6.70
C LYS A 55 -5.62 -1.10 -7.43
N LYS A 56 -6.84 -1.53 -7.11
CA LYS A 56 -8.08 -0.98 -7.67
C LYS A 56 -8.23 0.51 -7.35
N ASN A 57 -8.02 0.92 -6.10
CA ASN A 57 -8.10 2.32 -5.70
C ASN A 57 -7.02 3.18 -6.37
N PHE A 58 -5.82 2.62 -6.55
CA PHE A 58 -4.76 3.30 -7.29
C PHE A 58 -5.13 3.51 -8.77
N ALA A 59 -5.69 2.49 -9.42
CA ALA A 59 -6.15 2.59 -10.81
C ALA A 59 -7.33 3.56 -10.98
N LYS A 60 -8.27 3.59 -10.02
CA LYS A 60 -9.49 4.42 -10.08
C LYS A 60 -9.19 5.92 -10.20
N GLY A 61 -8.21 6.43 -9.46
CA GLY A 61 -7.94 7.88 -9.47
C GLY A 61 -6.58 8.32 -8.96
N LEU A 62 -6.05 7.68 -7.91
CA LEU A 62 -4.81 8.13 -7.27
C LEU A 62 -3.60 8.07 -8.22
N GLY A 63 -3.53 7.03 -9.06
CA GLY A 63 -2.44 6.87 -10.02
C GLY A 63 -2.41 7.97 -11.08
N ALA A 64 -3.58 8.44 -11.52
CA ALA A 64 -3.67 9.54 -12.47
C ALA A 64 -3.25 10.88 -11.86
N TRP A 65 -3.68 11.17 -10.64
CA TRP A 65 -3.26 12.37 -9.92
C TRP A 65 -1.73 12.39 -9.72
N ASN A 66 -1.16 11.26 -9.30
CA ASN A 66 0.29 11.13 -9.12
C ASN A 66 1.06 11.36 -10.42
N LYS A 67 0.56 10.83 -11.55
CA LYS A 67 1.16 11.08 -12.88
C LYS A 67 1.09 12.56 -13.26
N ALA A 68 -0.05 13.21 -13.04
CA ALA A 68 -0.24 14.63 -13.35
C ALA A 68 0.69 15.52 -12.51
N VAL A 69 0.82 15.26 -11.21
CA VAL A 69 1.77 15.97 -10.33
C VAL A 69 3.22 15.75 -10.78
N ALA A 70 3.60 14.51 -11.12
CA ALA A 70 4.95 14.21 -11.60
C ALA A 70 5.26 14.95 -12.92
N ALA A 71 4.30 14.99 -13.85
CA ALA A 71 4.42 15.74 -15.10
C ALA A 71 4.52 17.26 -14.85
N ALA A 72 3.68 17.81 -13.97
CA ALA A 72 3.73 19.23 -13.60
C ALA A 72 5.07 19.61 -12.98
N ARG A 73 5.62 18.79 -12.07
CA ARG A 73 6.93 19.00 -11.46
C ARG A 73 8.06 19.01 -12.50
N LYS A 74 8.05 18.04 -13.41
CA LYS A 74 9.03 17.97 -14.52
C LYS A 74 8.94 19.21 -15.40
N ALA A 75 7.72 19.60 -15.79
CA ALA A 75 7.46 20.76 -16.63
C ALA A 75 7.71 22.11 -15.95
N MET A 76 8.00 22.14 -14.65
CA MET A 76 8.40 23.33 -13.89
C MET A 76 9.86 23.25 -13.43
N GLY A 77 10.59 22.16 -13.74
CA GLY A 77 11.99 21.99 -13.33
C GLY A 77 12.19 21.86 -11.81
N LEU A 78 11.16 21.49 -11.04
CA LEU A 78 11.23 21.53 -9.58
C LEU A 78 12.08 20.41 -8.99
N LYS A 79 13.25 20.78 -8.46
CA LYS A 79 14.14 19.91 -7.67
C LYS A 79 13.87 20.10 -6.17
N GLY A 80 14.06 19.04 -5.39
CA GLY A 80 13.83 19.06 -3.95
C GLY A 80 12.35 19.12 -3.53
N PHE A 81 12.12 19.45 -2.26
CA PHE A 81 10.78 19.52 -1.68
C PHE A 81 10.02 20.75 -2.17
N CYS A 82 8.76 20.57 -2.55
CA CYS A 82 7.85 21.66 -2.87
C CYS A 82 6.44 21.26 -2.43
N ALA A 83 5.84 22.05 -1.54
CA ALA A 83 4.50 21.79 -1.03
C ALA A 83 3.47 22.06 -2.13
N ILE A 84 2.71 21.02 -2.52
CA ILE A 84 1.63 21.14 -3.50
C ILE A 84 0.51 21.98 -2.87
N GLY A 85 0.22 23.15 -3.45
CA GLY A 85 -0.78 24.07 -2.90
C GLY A 85 -0.36 24.80 -1.63
N GLY A 86 0.95 24.86 -1.33
CA GLY A 86 1.47 25.58 -0.16
C GLY A 86 1.31 27.10 -0.24
N LYS A 87 1.78 27.80 0.80
CA LYS A 87 1.73 29.28 0.88
C LYS A 87 2.61 29.96 -0.19
N SER A 88 3.66 29.30 -0.65
CA SER A 88 4.57 29.82 -1.67
C SER A 88 3.90 29.90 -3.04
N ALA A 89 4.26 30.91 -3.84
CA ALA A 89 3.76 31.07 -5.20
C ALA A 89 4.02 29.82 -6.07
N GLN A 90 5.21 29.24 -5.94
CA GLN A 90 5.60 28.00 -6.61
C GLN A 90 4.70 26.81 -6.26
N GLY A 91 4.30 26.68 -4.99
CA GLY A 91 3.41 25.60 -4.53
C GLY A 91 1.99 25.73 -5.08
N LYS A 92 1.46 26.96 -5.11
CA LYS A 92 0.17 27.28 -5.74
C LYS A 92 0.20 26.98 -7.24
N ALA A 93 1.23 27.46 -7.94
CA ALA A 93 1.41 27.20 -9.38
C ALA A 93 1.52 25.70 -9.70
N LEU A 94 2.21 24.93 -8.85
CA LEU A 94 2.31 23.48 -9.01
C LEU A 94 0.94 22.78 -8.91
N LEU A 95 0.10 23.19 -7.96
CA LEU A 95 -1.24 22.62 -7.80
C LEU A 95 -2.12 22.91 -9.02
N GLU A 96 -2.13 24.15 -9.50
CA GLU A 96 -2.94 24.54 -10.66
C GLU A 96 -2.49 23.83 -11.94
N LYS A 97 -1.17 23.72 -12.17
CA LYS A 97 -0.64 22.96 -13.31
C LYS A 97 -0.97 21.46 -13.21
N ALA A 98 -0.86 20.86 -12.03
CA ALA A 98 -1.23 19.47 -11.80
C ALA A 98 -2.73 19.23 -12.00
N ARG A 99 -3.60 20.13 -11.52
CA ARG A 99 -5.06 20.09 -11.75
C ARG A 99 -5.40 20.17 -13.22
N SER A 100 -4.78 21.09 -13.96
CA SER A 100 -4.97 21.22 -15.42
C SER A 100 -4.61 19.92 -16.15
N LEU A 101 -3.45 19.33 -15.85
CA LEU A 101 -3.05 18.04 -16.44
C LEU A 101 -3.94 16.87 -16.01
N HIS A 102 -4.48 16.91 -14.80
CA HIS A 102 -5.36 15.85 -14.30
C HIS A 102 -6.77 15.92 -14.90
N ARG A 103 -7.31 17.12 -15.13
CA ARG A 103 -8.61 17.33 -15.80
C ARG A 103 -8.58 16.93 -17.26
N LYS A 104 -7.41 16.99 -17.90
CA LYS A 104 -7.17 16.57 -19.29
C LYS A 104 -6.97 15.06 -19.47
N ARG A 105 -7.15 14.25 -18.41
CA ARG A 105 -7.05 12.79 -18.46
C ARG A 105 -8.23 12.14 -19.16
#